data_AF-A0A8J2LMR5-F1
#
_entry.id   AF-A0A8J2LMR5-F1
#
_cell.length_a   1.000
_cell.length_b   1.000
_cell.length_c   1.000
_cell.angle_alpha   90.00
_cell.angle_beta   90.00
_cell.angle_gamma   90.00
#
_symmetry.space_group_name_H-M   'P 1'
#
loop_
_entity.id
_entity.type
_entity.pdbx_description
1 polymer ?
#
loop_
_entity_poly.entity_id
_entity_poly.type
_entity_poly.pdbx_seq_one_letter_code
_entity_poly.pdbx_strand_id
1 'polypeptide(L)' 'TIVALGYHITLDKPPSRIRSIRLPNDPFLQPNGYKPAPLDLSAITLTAKLEELVDQLAENTHNIWAKERISEGWTYGLNE' A
#
# COMPACT_ATOMS: atom_id res chain seq x y z
N THR A 1 -12.93 5.45 0.22
CA THR A 1 -12.48 5.63 1.62
C THR A 1 -11.88 7.00 1.89
N ILE A 2 -10.82 7.43 1.20
CA ILE A 2 -10.14 8.74 1.45
C ILE A 2 -11.11 9.95 1.53
N VAL A 3 -11.98 10.14 0.54
CA VAL A 3 -12.97 11.24 0.53
C VAL A 3 -13.99 11.08 1.66
N ALA A 4 -14.39 9.85 1.99
CA ALA A 4 -15.34 9.57 3.07
C ALA A 4 -14.75 9.88 4.46
N LEU A 5 -13.42 9.76 4.61
CA LEU A 5 -12.68 10.20 5.79
C LEU A 5 -12.46 11.73 5.83
N GLY A 6 -13.02 12.48 4.88
CA GLY A 6 -12.94 13.95 4.84
C GLY A 6 -11.63 14.51 4.27
N TYR A 7 -10.81 13.69 3.61
CA TYR A 7 -9.60 14.17 2.95
C TYR A 7 -9.90 14.69 1.55
N HIS A 8 -9.18 15.75 1.16
CA HIS A 8 -9.22 16.31 -0.19
C HIS A 8 -7.99 15.87 -0.98
N ILE A 9 -8.20 15.51 -2.25
CA ILE A 9 -7.12 15.10 -3.16
C ILE A 9 -6.88 16.26 -4.13
N THR A 10 -5.65 16.77 -4.16
CA THR A 10 -5.21 17.81 -5.09
C THR A 10 -4.20 17.25 -6.07
N LEU A 11 -4.08 17.89 -7.24
CA LEU A 11 -3.14 17.50 -8.28
C LEU A 11 -2.03 18.54 -8.35
N ASP A 12 -0.90 18.23 -7.74
CA ASP A 12 0.28 19.10 -7.77
C ASP A 12 1.25 18.64 -8.86
N LYS A 13 1.94 19.60 -9.49
CA LYS A 13 3.04 19.27 -10.39
C LYS A 13 4.13 18.59 -9.55
N PRO A 14 4.58 17.38 -9.93
CA PRO A 14 5.59 16.69 -9.14
C PRO A 14 6.87 17.54 -9.11
N PRO A 15 7.50 17.70 -7.93
CA PRO A 15 8.68 18.55 -7.78
C PRO A 15 9.85 18.07 -8.65
N SER A 16 9.88 16.80 -9.04
CA SER A 16 10.82 16.23 -10.01
C SER A 16 10.28 14.93 -10.62
N ARG A 17 10.94 14.45 -11.69
CA ARG A 17 10.66 13.13 -12.26
C ARG A 17 11.10 12.03 -11.28
N ILE A 18 10.14 11.24 -10.81
CA ILE A 18 10.37 10.06 -9.96
C ILE A 18 11.17 9.02 -10.75
N ARG A 19 12.25 8.50 -10.16
CA ARG A 19 13.14 7.51 -10.78
C ARG A 19 12.84 6.11 -10.22
N SER A 20 13.16 5.07 -10.97
CA SER A 20 13.17 3.70 -10.42
C SER A 20 14.43 3.44 -9.62
N ILE A 21 14.28 2.68 -8.54
CA ILE A 21 15.38 2.16 -7.71
C ILE A 21 16.13 1.08 -8.51
N ARG A 22 17.46 1.16 -8.49
CA ARG A 22 18.32 0.11 -9.08
C ARG A 22 18.50 -1.01 -8.07
N LEU A 23 17.75 -2.10 -8.24
CA LEU A 23 17.91 -3.31 -7.42
C LEU A 23 19.08 -4.17 -7.92
N PRO A 24 19.80 -4.89 -7.05
CA PRO A 24 20.76 -5.92 -7.45
C PRO A 24 20.06 -7.09 -8.15
N ASN A 25 20.83 -7.96 -8.82
CA ASN A 25 20.25 -9.15 -9.46
C ASN A 25 19.86 -10.21 -8.44
N ASP A 26 20.67 -10.45 -7.41
CA ASP A 26 20.30 -11.34 -6.31
C ASP A 26 19.82 -10.48 -5.13
N PRO A 27 18.62 -10.68 -4.52
CA PRO A 27 17.60 -11.73 -4.78
C PRO A 27 16.45 -11.31 -5.72
N PHE A 28 16.55 -10.16 -6.41
CA PHE A 28 15.39 -9.56 -7.08
C PHE A 28 15.14 -10.02 -8.51
N LEU A 29 16.12 -10.64 -9.16
CA LEU A 29 15.96 -11.26 -10.48
C LEU A 29 15.35 -12.65 -10.30
N GLN A 30 14.10 -12.79 -10.71
CA GLN A 30 13.39 -14.06 -10.65
C GLN A 30 13.83 -15.00 -11.79
N PRO A 31 13.64 -16.33 -11.66
CA PRO A 31 14.02 -17.31 -12.69
C PRO A 31 13.34 -17.09 -14.05
N ASN A 32 12.17 -16.45 -14.06
CA ASN A 32 11.43 -16.08 -15.27
C ASN A 32 11.98 -14.81 -15.95
N GLY A 33 13.08 -14.23 -15.44
CA GLY A 33 13.68 -12.99 -15.94
C GLY A 33 12.99 -11.71 -15.47
N TYR A 34 11.92 -11.81 -14.67
CA TYR A 34 11.29 -10.63 -14.09
C TYR A 34 12.18 -10.03 -13.00
N LYS A 35 12.38 -8.72 -13.09
CA LYS A 35 13.05 -7.93 -12.07
C LYS A 35 12.20 -6.70 -11.77
N PRO A 36 11.67 -6.55 -10.55
CA PRO A 36 10.87 -5.39 -10.20
C PRO A 36 11.73 -4.12 -10.28
N ALA A 37 11.11 -3.01 -10.67
CA ALA A 37 11.74 -1.70 -10.75
C ALA A 37 10.91 -0.68 -9.95
N PRO A 38 10.89 -0.80 -8.60
CA PRO A 38 10.08 0.07 -7.76
C PRO A 38 10.51 1.53 -7.93
N LEU A 39 9.55 2.44 -7.83
CA LEU A 39 9.83 3.87 -7.88
C LEU A 39 10.42 4.35 -6.54
N ASP A 40 11.38 5.26 -6.61
CA ASP A 40 12.01 5.88 -5.46
C ASP A 40 11.12 7.02 -4.93
N LEU A 41 10.50 6.79 -3.78
CA LEU A 41 9.63 7.75 -3.10
C LEU A 41 10.31 8.42 -1.90
N SER A 42 11.63 8.25 -1.71
CA SER A 42 12.37 8.76 -0.54
C SER A 42 12.32 10.28 -0.38
N ALA A 43 12.05 11.02 -1.45
CA ALA A 43 11.90 12.48 -1.42
C ALA A 43 10.56 12.95 -0.81
N ILE A 44 9.62 12.04 -0.54
CA ILE A 44 8.33 12.34 0.06
C ILE A 44 8.36 11.95 1.53
N THR A 45 7.98 12.86 2.40
CA THR A 45 7.81 12.60 3.84
C THR A 45 6.35 12.77 4.21
N LEU A 46 5.79 11.80 4.93
CA LEU A 46 4.42 11.88 5.40
C LEU A 46 4.35 12.77 6.65
N THR A 47 3.26 13.53 6.76
CA THR A 47 2.94 14.24 7.99
C THR A 47 2.28 13.30 8.99
N ALA A 48 2.30 13.61 10.28
CA ALA A 48 1.66 12.78 11.31
C ALA A 48 0.18 12.47 11.00
N LYS A 49 -0.54 13.43 10.41
CA LYS A 49 -1.93 13.25 9.97
C LYS A 49 -2.05 12.24 8.82
N LEU A 50 -1.09 12.23 7.90
CA LEU A 50 -1.09 11.27 6.79
C LEU A 50 -0.67 9.87 7.25
N GLU A 51 0.21 9.75 8.25
CA GLU A 51 0.50 8.47 8.89
C GLU A 51 -0.77 7.87 9.53
N GLU A 52 -1.56 8.68 10.24
CA GLU A 52 -2.86 8.25 10.78
C GLU A 52 -3.83 7.79 9.67
N LEU A 53 -3.83 8.49 8.53
CA LEU A 53 -4.62 8.07 7.36
C LEU A 53 -4.17 6.71 6.82
N VAL A 54 -2.87 6.39 6.83
CA VAL A 54 -2.36 5.08 6.40
C VAL A 54 -2.99 3.97 7.24
N ASP A 55 -3.03 4.15 8.57
CA ASP A 55 -3.63 3.18 9.49
C ASP A 55 -5.14 3.02 9.23
N GLN A 56 -5.88 4.12 9.05
CA GLN A 56 -7.32 4.07 8.75
C GLN A 56 -7.61 3.37 7.41
N LEU A 57 -6.75 3.52 6.41
CA LEU A 57 -6.89 2.84 5.12
C LEU A 57 -6.55 1.35 5.23
N ALA A 58 -5.51 0.99 5.98
CA ALA A 58 -5.15 -0.39 6.26
C ALA A 58 -6.29 -1.11 7.01
N GLU A 59 -6.83 -0.48 8.05
CA GLU A 59 -7.96 -1.01 8.82
C GLU A 59 -9.20 -1.22 7.93
N ASN A 60 -9.56 -0.22 7.12
CA ASN A 60 -10.69 -0.35 6.21
C ASN A 60 -10.47 -1.50 5.20
N THR A 61 -9.26 -1.66 4.68
CA THR A 61 -8.93 -2.77 3.76
C THR A 61 -9.08 -4.12 4.46
N HIS A 62 -8.59 -4.23 5.69
CA HIS A 62 -8.74 -5.44 6.51
C HIS A 62 -10.21 -5.75 6.79
N ASN A 63 -11.00 -4.75 7.18
CA ASN A 63 -12.42 -4.90 7.49
C ASN A 63 -13.24 -5.34 6.27
N ILE A 64 -12.93 -4.81 5.07
CA ILE A 64 -13.58 -5.25 3.82
C ILE A 64 -13.24 -6.71 3.52
N TRP A 65 -11.96 -7.09 3.58
CA TRP A 65 -11.53 -8.47 3.37
C TRP A 65 -12.20 -9.43 4.36
N ALA A 66 -12.24 -9.07 5.65
CA ALA A 66 -12.86 -9.89 6.68
C ALA A 66 -14.36 -10.05 6.45
N LYS A 67 -15.05 -8.95 6.09
CA LYS A 67 -16.47 -8.98 5.73
C LYS A 67 -16.76 -9.94 4.57
N GLU A 68 -15.93 -9.91 3.53
CA GLU A 68 -16.04 -10.83 2.40
C GLU A 68 -15.84 -12.29 2.82
N ARG A 69 -14.78 -12.58 3.58
CA ARG A 69 -14.50 -13.94 4.08
C ARG A 69 -15.65 -14.48 4.95
N ILE A 70 -16.18 -13.67 5.86
CA ILE A 70 -17.33 -14.06 6.69
C ILE A 70 -18.56 -14.32 5.80
N SER A 71 -18.79 -13.50 4.78
CA SER A 71 -19.92 -13.70 3.85
C SER A 71 -19.81 -14.99 3.02
N GLU A 72 -18.58 -15.45 2.78
CA GLU A 72 -18.27 -16.74 2.16
C GLU A 72 -18.35 -17.93 3.13
N GLY A 73 -18.69 -17.68 4.40
CA GLY A 73 -18.84 -18.71 5.42
C GLY A 73 -17.54 -19.10 6.13
N TRP A 74 -16.47 -18.31 6.00
CA TRP A 74 -15.25 -18.55 6.77
C TRP A 74 -15.51 -18.30 8.25
N THR A 75 -15.16 -19.28 9.07
CA THR A 75 -15.23 -19.18 10.53
C THR A 75 -13.83 -19.13 11.13
N TYR A 76 -13.73 -18.78 12.41
CA TYR A 76 -12.48 -18.88 13.13
C TYR A 76 -11.95 -20.33 13.08
N GLY A 77 -10.63 -20.49 12.98
CA GLY A 77 -9.98 -21.77 13.23
C GLY A 77 -10.03 -22.10 14.72
N LEU A 78 -10.07 -23.39 15.07
CA LEU A 78 -9.79 -23.80 16.44
C LEU A 78 -8.32 -23.48 16.72
N ASN A 79 -8.05 -22.67 17.74
CA ASN A 79 -6.68 -22.44 18.20
C ASN A 79 -6.18 -23.75 18.83
N GLU A 80 -5.17 -24.37 18.22
CA GLU A 80 -4.35 -25.42 18.87
C GLU A 80 -3.15 -24.81 19.58
#